data_AF-A0A1G2U584-F1
#
_entry.id   AF-A0A1G2U584-F1
#
_cell.length_a   1.000
_cell.length_b   1.000
_cell.length_c   1.000
_cell.angle_alpha   90.00
_cell.angle_beta   90.00
_cell.angle_gamma   90.00
#
_symmetry.space_group_name_H-M   'P 1'
#
loop_
_entity.id
_entity.type
_entity.pdbx_description
1 polymer ?
#
loop_
_entity_poly.entity_id
_entity_poly.type
_entity_poly.pdbx_seq_one_letter_code
_entity_poly.pdbx_strand_id
1 'polypeptide(L)'
;MRESFEASSLERVDREKAHKKAESVLSGRVKESDFVDVYGEQEVARDLEKVEELKRKFVGDQTPESAETKKIADIFEAIVLEHGELSEWFGENGFTVGVSEYDDFINGVDMVVEFCKVEKSETPHLALGMDVTFTSDTTAKFDRLREQIENGQLAKVKYFSSEHSNIRGGMDNIPEVIVGVDRKTVEELMELWLEKDNRALEGHRVQIMILKEIEAQLRTFAEYSKSLGNDDLTEIYKSRLKIVMNLLAQKTKVYKKVALDLDTDSVYMAITDYMRRWQKIISQPEESKGITRGEEIEQLSLKESLTVQRELILSSGLEPAIWISQYAEHFQKETAKDSGLRYMVRNDLAGAAEEISKRLYYGDKLKKVA
;
A
#
# COMPACT_ATOMS: atom_id res chain seq x y z
N MET A 1 28.41 -11.44 20.03
CA MET A 1 27.52 -12.62 19.94
C MET A 1 26.46 -12.63 21.05
N ARG A 2 26.76 -12.29 22.32
CA ARG A 2 25.72 -12.11 23.35
C ARG A 2 24.84 -10.87 23.12
N GLU A 3 25.43 -9.72 22.77
CA GLU A 3 24.67 -8.48 22.51
C GLU A 3 23.69 -8.58 21.34
N SER A 4 24.03 -9.32 20.26
CA SER A 4 23.10 -9.49 19.13
C SER A 4 21.95 -10.44 19.42
N PHE A 5 22.10 -11.35 20.40
CA PHE A 5 21.03 -12.25 20.82
C PHE A 5 20.04 -11.54 21.76
N GLU A 6 20.55 -10.70 22.66
CA GLU A 6 19.73 -9.89 23.56
C GLU A 6 18.92 -8.83 22.80
N ALA A 7 19.52 -8.12 21.85
CA ALA A 7 18.81 -7.15 21.00
C ALA A 7 17.68 -7.81 20.19
N SER A 8 17.96 -8.95 19.53
CA SER A 8 16.95 -9.69 18.78
C SER A 8 15.81 -10.23 19.66
N SER A 9 16.10 -10.56 20.93
CA SER A 9 15.07 -11.02 21.87
C SER A 9 14.18 -9.89 22.37
N LEU A 10 14.73 -8.69 22.59
CA LEU A 10 13.97 -7.50 23.00
C LEU A 10 13.06 -7.02 21.87
N GLU A 11 13.57 -6.91 20.65
CA GLU A 11 12.78 -6.55 19.46
C GLU A 11 11.56 -7.45 19.28
N ARG A 12 11.73 -8.78 19.45
CA ARG A 12 10.61 -9.72 19.37
C ARG A 12 9.58 -9.52 20.47
N VAL A 13 10.04 -9.25 21.69
CA VAL A 13 9.14 -9.02 22.82
C VAL A 13 8.31 -7.76 22.62
N ASP A 14 8.90 -6.69 22.09
CA ASP A 14 8.17 -5.44 21.86
C ASP A 14 7.20 -5.54 20.68
N ARG A 15 7.55 -6.28 19.62
CA ARG A 15 6.58 -6.60 18.54
C ARG A 15 5.36 -7.37 19.03
N GLU A 16 5.52 -8.39 19.87
CA GLU A 16 4.38 -9.14 20.41
C GLU A 16 3.50 -8.28 21.32
N LYS A 17 4.10 -7.39 22.13
CA LYS A 17 3.34 -6.42 22.94
C LYS A 17 2.56 -5.45 22.06
N ALA A 18 3.20 -4.92 21.02
CA ALA A 18 2.56 -4.00 20.08
C ALA A 18 1.44 -4.69 19.31
N HIS A 19 1.66 -5.91 18.83
CA HIS A 19 0.63 -6.68 18.14
C HIS A 19 -0.58 -6.95 19.04
N LYS A 20 -0.35 -7.33 20.30
CA LYS A 20 -1.45 -7.49 21.28
C LYS A 20 -2.20 -6.18 21.55
N LYS A 21 -1.48 -5.04 21.58
CA LYS A 21 -2.11 -3.71 21.67
C LYS A 21 -2.94 -3.42 20.42
N ALA A 22 -2.41 -3.75 19.24
CA ALA A 22 -3.11 -3.63 17.96
C ALA A 22 -4.40 -4.45 17.95
N GLU A 23 -4.35 -5.74 18.30
CA GLU A 23 -5.56 -6.57 18.44
C GLU A 23 -6.63 -5.92 19.34
N SER A 24 -6.22 -5.29 20.44
CA SER A 24 -7.15 -4.58 21.32
C SER A 24 -7.79 -3.36 20.64
N VAL A 25 -7.01 -2.55 19.91
CA VAL A 25 -7.53 -1.39 19.18
C VAL A 25 -8.44 -1.83 18.04
N LEU A 26 -8.01 -2.81 17.25
CA LEU A 26 -8.75 -3.31 16.09
C LEU A 26 -10.01 -4.09 16.49
N SER A 27 -10.07 -4.66 17.70
CA SER A 27 -11.30 -5.28 18.22
C SER A 27 -12.46 -4.29 18.44
N GLY A 28 -12.15 -2.98 18.48
CA GLY A 28 -13.12 -1.89 18.59
C GLY A 28 -13.74 -1.44 17.27
N ARG A 29 -13.36 -2.05 16.14
CA ARG A 29 -13.95 -1.76 14.84
C ARG A 29 -15.44 -2.11 14.79
N VAL A 30 -16.09 -1.57 13.76
CA VAL A 30 -17.49 -1.86 13.43
C VAL A 30 -17.70 -3.37 13.26
N LYS A 31 -18.76 -3.93 13.85
CA LYS A 31 -19.09 -5.36 13.73
C LYS A 31 -20.34 -5.56 12.88
N GLU A 32 -20.32 -6.56 12.02
CA GLU A 32 -21.45 -6.90 11.14
C GLU A 32 -22.70 -7.26 11.95
N SER A 33 -22.51 -7.93 13.09
CA SER A 33 -23.58 -8.29 14.03
C SER A 33 -24.37 -7.08 14.54
N ASP A 34 -23.75 -5.91 14.58
CA ASP A 34 -24.37 -4.68 15.05
C ASP A 34 -25.34 -4.10 14.02
N PHE A 35 -25.51 -4.72 12.84
CA PHE A 35 -26.36 -4.26 11.74
C PHE A 35 -27.46 -5.25 11.36
N VAL A 36 -27.75 -6.22 12.23
CA VAL A 36 -28.84 -7.19 12.02
C VAL A 36 -30.20 -6.49 11.84
N ASP A 37 -30.45 -5.38 12.51
CA ASP A 37 -31.66 -4.57 12.35
C ASP A 37 -31.69 -3.78 11.02
N VAL A 38 -30.54 -3.54 10.40
CA VAL A 38 -30.42 -2.84 9.11
C VAL A 38 -30.55 -3.81 7.93
N TYR A 39 -29.86 -4.95 7.99
CA TYR A 39 -29.75 -5.90 6.87
C TYR A 39 -30.52 -7.21 7.07
N GLY A 40 -30.94 -7.52 8.29
CA GLY A 40 -31.56 -8.79 8.66
C GLY A 40 -30.54 -9.88 9.00
N GLU A 41 -30.92 -10.78 9.91
CA GLU A 41 -30.07 -11.88 10.38
C GLU A 41 -29.50 -12.74 9.25
N GLN A 42 -30.30 -13.01 8.22
CA GLN A 42 -29.90 -13.87 7.10
C GLN A 42 -28.77 -13.25 6.26
N GLU A 43 -28.81 -11.94 6.03
CA GLU A 43 -27.77 -11.26 5.25
C GLU A 43 -26.46 -11.20 6.03
N VAL A 44 -26.54 -10.77 7.30
CA VAL A 44 -25.37 -10.68 8.19
C VAL A 44 -24.72 -12.05 8.38
N ALA A 45 -25.52 -13.12 8.55
CA ALA A 45 -24.99 -14.48 8.66
C ALA A 45 -24.25 -14.92 7.40
N ARG A 46 -24.78 -14.64 6.19
CA ARG A 46 -24.11 -14.98 4.92
C ARG A 46 -22.79 -14.24 4.75
N ASP A 47 -22.75 -12.97 5.17
CA ASP A 47 -21.54 -12.16 5.11
C ASP A 47 -20.46 -12.69 6.06
N LEU A 48 -20.83 -13.01 7.30
CA LEU A 48 -19.93 -13.62 8.28
C LEU A 48 -19.41 -14.99 7.80
N GLU A 49 -20.26 -15.82 7.20
CA GLU A 49 -19.82 -17.09 6.59
C GLU A 49 -18.77 -16.88 5.50
N LYS A 50 -18.94 -15.84 4.67
CA LYS A 50 -17.99 -15.48 3.61
C LYS A 50 -16.66 -14.98 4.17
N VAL A 51 -16.71 -14.16 5.23
CA VAL A 51 -15.50 -13.73 5.96
C VAL A 51 -14.74 -14.93 6.49
N GLU A 52 -15.42 -15.88 7.14
CA GLU A 52 -14.79 -17.10 7.67
C GLU A 52 -14.27 -18.04 6.57
N GLU A 53 -14.90 -18.07 5.39
CA GLU A 53 -14.35 -18.76 4.21
C GLU A 53 -13.03 -18.13 3.76
N LEU A 54 -12.98 -16.80 3.62
CA LEU A 54 -11.78 -16.08 3.20
C LEU A 54 -10.65 -16.22 4.22
N LYS A 55 -10.93 -16.04 5.51
CA LYS A 55 -9.95 -16.28 6.58
C LYS A 55 -9.31 -17.66 6.50
N ARG A 56 -10.13 -18.71 6.27
CA ARG A 56 -9.61 -20.08 6.11
C ARG A 56 -8.70 -20.25 4.90
N LYS A 57 -9.00 -19.57 3.77
CA LYS A 57 -8.12 -19.57 2.59
C LYS A 57 -6.78 -18.91 2.92
N PHE A 58 -6.80 -17.74 3.57
CA PHE A 58 -5.58 -17.04 3.94
C PHE A 58 -4.72 -17.82 4.93
N VAL A 59 -5.31 -18.50 5.92
CA VAL A 59 -4.57 -19.35 6.87
C VAL A 59 -3.89 -20.53 6.17
N GLY A 60 -4.50 -21.09 5.12
CA GLY A 60 -3.94 -22.19 4.35
C GLY A 60 -2.62 -21.85 3.63
N ASP A 61 -2.42 -20.57 3.31
CA ASP A 61 -1.27 -20.06 2.55
C ASP A 61 -0.22 -19.37 3.44
N GLN A 62 -0.35 -19.42 4.77
CA GLN A 62 0.56 -18.72 5.68
C GLN A 62 1.94 -19.38 5.78
N THR A 63 2.97 -18.62 5.38
CA THR A 63 4.36 -18.86 5.76
C THR A 63 4.68 -18.11 7.06
N PRO A 64 5.74 -18.48 7.80
CA PRO A 64 6.19 -17.71 8.96
C PRO A 64 6.48 -16.24 8.62
N GLU A 65 6.97 -15.98 7.40
CA GLU A 65 7.24 -14.63 6.92
C GLU A 65 5.94 -13.85 6.66
N SER A 66 4.95 -14.44 6.01
CA SER A 66 3.65 -13.78 5.79
C SER A 66 2.92 -13.51 7.10
N ALA A 67 3.06 -14.39 8.10
CA ALA A 67 2.49 -14.17 9.43
C ALA A 67 3.15 -12.98 10.15
N GLU A 68 4.48 -12.83 10.06
CA GLU A 68 5.18 -11.67 10.61
C GLU A 68 4.79 -10.39 9.90
N THR A 69 4.73 -10.40 8.56
CA THR A 69 4.28 -9.23 7.78
C THR A 69 2.86 -8.81 8.16
N LYS A 70 1.94 -9.77 8.35
CA LYS A 70 0.59 -9.48 8.84
C LYS A 70 0.62 -8.79 10.21
N LYS A 71 1.45 -9.24 11.16
CA LYS A 71 1.56 -8.58 12.47
C LYS A 71 2.00 -7.12 12.35
N ILE A 72 2.98 -6.84 11.51
CA ILE A 72 3.46 -5.46 11.30
C ILE A 72 2.36 -4.62 10.61
N ALA A 73 1.61 -5.21 9.67
CA ALA A 73 0.45 -4.58 9.04
C ALA A 73 -0.64 -4.22 10.07
N ASP A 74 -1.05 -5.18 10.90
CA ASP A 74 -2.04 -4.99 11.96
C ASP A 74 -1.57 -3.89 12.95
N ILE A 75 -0.28 -3.84 13.30
CA ILE A 75 0.30 -2.78 14.15
C ILE A 75 0.20 -1.41 13.48
N PHE A 76 0.61 -1.29 12.21
CA PHE A 76 0.55 -0.01 11.50
C PHE A 76 -0.89 0.48 11.37
N GLU A 77 -1.81 -0.42 11.04
CA GLU A 77 -3.24 -0.11 10.94
C GLU A 77 -3.81 0.40 12.26
N ALA A 78 -3.52 -0.29 13.37
CA ALA A 78 -3.94 0.15 14.69
C ALA A 78 -3.37 1.53 15.07
N ILE A 79 -2.09 1.79 14.73
CA ILE A 79 -1.45 3.08 14.97
C ILE A 79 -2.14 4.18 14.15
N VAL A 80 -2.40 3.97 12.86
CA VAL A 80 -3.10 4.97 12.02
C VAL A 80 -4.54 5.17 12.50
N LEU A 81 -5.24 4.10 12.90
CA LEU A 81 -6.61 4.18 13.43
C LEU A 81 -6.68 5.02 14.70
N GLU A 82 -5.73 4.85 15.63
CA GLU A 82 -5.71 5.57 16.90
C GLU A 82 -5.12 7.00 16.76
N HIS A 83 -3.96 7.13 16.11
CA HIS A 83 -3.24 8.41 15.97
C HIS A 83 -3.69 9.28 14.81
N GLY A 84 -4.48 8.73 13.88
CA GLY A 84 -5.24 9.48 12.90
C GLY A 84 -5.98 10.66 13.54
N GLU A 85 -6.68 10.36 14.63
CA GLU A 85 -7.40 11.31 15.47
C GLU A 85 -6.54 11.84 16.63
N LEU A 86 -5.96 10.99 17.49
CA LEU A 86 -5.28 11.44 18.72
C LEU A 86 -4.08 12.35 18.48
N SER A 87 -3.43 12.22 17.32
CA SER A 87 -2.29 13.04 16.91
C SER A 87 -2.62 13.94 15.72
N GLU A 88 -3.90 14.11 15.41
CA GLU A 88 -4.44 14.95 14.34
C GLU A 88 -3.72 14.74 13.00
N TRP A 89 -3.37 13.49 12.65
CA TRP A 89 -2.68 13.22 11.37
C TRP A 89 -3.52 13.66 10.17
N PHE A 90 -4.85 13.57 10.30
CA PHE A 90 -5.82 14.06 9.33
C PHE A 90 -6.40 15.44 9.68
N GLY A 91 -5.79 16.15 10.64
CA GLY A 91 -6.22 17.44 11.17
C GLY A 91 -7.30 17.34 12.24
N GLU A 92 -7.57 18.46 12.93
CA GLU A 92 -8.57 18.57 14.02
C GLU A 92 -10.01 18.12 13.67
N ASN A 93 -10.30 17.96 12.39
CA ASN A 93 -11.63 17.63 11.86
C ASN A 93 -11.64 16.28 11.12
N GLY A 94 -10.55 15.51 11.20
CA GLY A 94 -10.40 14.20 10.57
C GLY A 94 -10.57 13.09 11.60
N PHE A 95 -11.59 12.27 11.43
CA PHE A 95 -11.91 11.14 12.31
C PHE A 95 -11.70 9.82 11.58
N THR A 96 -11.07 8.85 12.23
CA THR A 96 -10.76 7.54 11.67
C THR A 96 -11.76 6.50 12.17
N VAL A 97 -12.44 5.83 11.25
CA VAL A 97 -13.40 4.76 11.55
C VAL A 97 -12.88 3.46 10.95
N GLY A 98 -12.51 2.52 11.80
CA GLY A 98 -12.10 1.19 11.34
C GLY A 98 -13.34 0.38 10.92
N VAL A 99 -13.28 -0.22 9.73
CA VAL A 99 -14.44 -0.89 9.13
C VAL A 99 -14.56 -2.35 9.58
N SER A 100 -15.66 -2.99 9.20
CA SER A 100 -15.92 -4.40 9.50
C SER A 100 -14.93 -5.36 8.82
N GLU A 101 -14.82 -6.58 9.33
CA GLU A 101 -14.02 -7.62 8.68
C GLU A 101 -14.56 -7.93 7.27
N TYR A 102 -15.88 -7.84 7.08
CA TYR A 102 -16.48 -7.96 5.75
C TYR A 102 -15.93 -6.90 4.80
N ASP A 103 -15.88 -5.64 5.22
CA ASP A 103 -15.40 -4.55 4.37
C ASP A 103 -13.90 -4.62 4.11
N ASP A 104 -13.11 -5.08 5.07
CA ASP A 104 -11.70 -5.41 4.90
C ASP A 104 -11.52 -6.55 3.88
N PHE A 105 -12.04 -7.75 4.16
CA PHE A 105 -11.79 -8.93 3.32
C PHE A 105 -12.47 -8.91 1.95
N ILE A 106 -13.66 -8.31 1.83
CA ILE A 106 -14.45 -8.32 0.59
C ILE A 106 -14.29 -7.03 -0.19
N ASN A 107 -14.36 -5.88 0.48
CA ASN A 107 -14.27 -4.58 -0.20
C ASN A 107 -12.82 -4.05 -0.24
N GLY A 108 -11.90 -4.59 0.57
CA GLY A 108 -10.50 -4.18 0.63
C GLY A 108 -10.35 -2.75 1.12
N VAL A 109 -11.15 -2.36 2.12
CA VAL A 109 -11.06 -1.08 2.83
C VAL A 109 -10.67 -1.39 4.26
N ASP A 110 -9.59 -0.80 4.78
CA ASP A 110 -9.13 -1.01 6.15
C ASP A 110 -9.81 -0.02 7.12
N MET A 111 -9.94 1.24 6.67
CA MET A 111 -10.60 2.29 7.44
C MET A 111 -11.16 3.40 6.54
N VAL A 112 -12.03 4.22 7.12
CA VAL A 112 -12.58 5.42 6.50
C VAL A 112 -12.16 6.64 7.32
N VAL A 113 -11.70 7.69 6.64
CA VAL A 113 -11.48 9.02 7.22
C VAL A 113 -12.70 9.90 6.94
N GLU A 114 -13.32 10.42 7.99
CA GLU A 114 -14.40 11.39 7.95
C GLU A 114 -13.88 12.80 8.17
N PHE A 115 -14.13 13.71 7.22
CA PHE A 115 -13.72 15.10 7.33
C PHE A 115 -14.90 15.99 7.75
N CYS A 116 -15.22 16.00 9.04
CA CYS A 116 -16.39 16.74 9.54
C CYS A 116 -16.18 18.24 9.43
N LYS A 117 -17.08 18.95 8.76
CA LYS A 117 -17.07 20.42 8.74
C LYS A 117 -18.14 20.94 9.68
N VAL A 118 -17.78 21.90 10.53
CA VAL A 118 -18.69 22.56 11.48
C VAL A 118 -19.94 23.16 10.81
N GLU A 119 -19.91 23.48 9.51
CA GLU A 119 -20.95 24.27 8.84
C GLU A 119 -21.56 23.64 7.56
N LYS A 120 -21.31 22.37 7.22
CA LYS A 120 -21.88 21.75 6.00
C LYS A 120 -22.65 20.47 6.30
N SER A 121 -23.74 20.25 5.55
CA SER A 121 -24.60 19.06 5.65
C SER A 121 -23.97 17.77 5.10
N GLU A 122 -22.92 17.88 4.29
CA GLU A 122 -22.19 16.73 3.75
C GLU A 122 -20.81 16.65 4.39
N THR A 123 -20.57 15.55 5.11
CA THR A 123 -19.26 15.14 5.60
C THR A 123 -18.56 14.39 4.48
N PRO A 124 -17.43 14.87 3.93
CA PRO A 124 -16.67 14.12 2.94
C PRO A 124 -15.97 12.93 3.59
N HIS A 125 -16.07 11.77 2.94
CA HIS A 125 -15.39 10.53 3.32
C HIS A 125 -14.26 10.19 2.34
N LEU A 126 -13.24 9.51 2.85
CA LEU A 126 -12.13 8.91 2.10
C LEU A 126 -11.86 7.52 2.66
N ALA A 127 -11.92 6.49 1.82
CA ALA A 127 -11.54 5.13 2.20
C ALA A 127 -10.02 4.98 2.08
N LEU A 128 -9.40 4.32 3.05
CA LEU A 128 -7.99 3.99 3.05
C LEU A 128 -7.83 2.47 2.95
N GLY A 129 -7.09 2.03 1.94
CA GLY A 129 -6.44 0.73 1.93
C GLY A 129 -5.03 0.88 2.50
N MET A 130 -4.63 0.08 3.47
CA MET A 130 -3.32 0.15 4.11
C MET A 130 -2.41 -0.97 3.61
N ASP A 131 -1.11 -0.65 3.49
CA ASP A 131 -0.09 -1.63 3.14
C ASP A 131 1.24 -1.33 3.82
N VAL A 132 1.83 -2.34 4.45
CA VAL A 132 3.13 -2.22 5.16
C VAL A 132 4.29 -2.73 4.32
N THR A 133 4.02 -3.31 3.15
CA THR A 133 5.09 -3.85 2.30
C THR A 133 4.76 -3.73 0.82
N PHE A 134 5.64 -3.12 0.03
CA PHE A 134 5.67 -3.34 -1.42
C PHE A 134 6.21 -4.75 -1.72
N THR A 135 5.42 -5.77 -1.41
CA THR A 135 5.50 -7.00 -2.17
C THR A 135 4.94 -6.74 -3.58
N SER A 136 5.09 -7.70 -4.50
CA SER A 136 4.51 -7.61 -5.85
C SER A 136 2.99 -7.40 -5.87
N ASP A 137 2.31 -7.53 -4.73
CA ASP A 137 0.86 -7.51 -4.58
C ASP A 137 0.25 -6.09 -4.64
N THR A 138 0.99 -5.04 -4.30
CA THR A 138 0.47 -3.66 -4.34
C THR A 138 0.06 -3.22 -5.75
N THR A 139 0.68 -3.80 -6.79
CA THR A 139 0.28 -3.50 -8.18
C THR A 139 -1.14 -3.97 -8.44
N ALA A 140 -1.56 -5.12 -7.88
CA ALA A 140 -2.92 -5.63 -8.03
C ALA A 140 -3.95 -4.70 -7.38
N LYS A 141 -3.64 -4.10 -6.23
CA LYS A 141 -4.51 -3.10 -5.58
C LYS A 141 -4.67 -1.85 -6.46
N PHE A 142 -3.59 -1.33 -7.05
CA PHE A 142 -3.67 -0.19 -7.96
C PHE A 142 -4.41 -0.52 -9.27
N ASP A 143 -4.23 -1.73 -9.81
CA ASP A 143 -4.94 -2.19 -11.00
C ASP A 143 -6.45 -2.33 -10.72
N ARG A 144 -6.83 -2.82 -9.52
CA ARG A 144 -8.23 -2.83 -9.05
C ARG A 144 -8.82 -1.42 -9.00
N LEU A 145 -8.12 -0.47 -8.38
CA LEU A 145 -8.58 0.93 -8.30
C LEU A 145 -8.73 1.55 -9.69
N ARG A 146 -7.79 1.25 -10.59
CA ARG A 146 -7.86 1.70 -11.97
C ARG A 146 -9.10 1.15 -12.68
N GLU A 147 -9.36 -0.15 -12.57
CA GLU A 147 -10.52 -0.80 -13.16
C GLU A 147 -11.84 -0.21 -12.61
N GLN A 148 -11.91 0.06 -11.31
CA GLN A 148 -13.05 0.73 -10.71
C GLN A 148 -13.29 2.12 -11.34
N ILE A 149 -12.24 2.94 -11.48
CA ILE A 149 -12.35 4.26 -12.11
C ILE A 149 -12.79 4.15 -13.58
N GLU A 150 -12.23 3.19 -14.31
CA GLU A 150 -12.61 2.91 -15.71
C GLU A 150 -14.10 2.53 -15.84
N ASN A 151 -14.61 1.78 -14.88
CA ASN A 151 -16.01 1.38 -14.80
C ASN A 151 -16.93 2.45 -14.18
N GLY A 152 -16.41 3.63 -13.83
CA GLY A 152 -17.20 4.69 -13.20
C GLY A 152 -17.63 4.36 -11.77
N GLN A 153 -16.93 3.46 -11.10
CA GLN A 153 -17.21 2.97 -9.75
C GLN A 153 -16.16 3.50 -8.76
N LEU A 154 -16.54 3.55 -7.48
CA LEU A 154 -15.63 3.77 -6.37
C LEU A 154 -15.88 2.71 -5.29
N ALA A 155 -15.10 2.76 -4.22
CA ALA A 155 -15.24 1.85 -3.10
C ALA A 155 -16.58 1.98 -2.39
N LYS A 156 -16.91 0.90 -1.69
CA LYS A 156 -18.14 0.70 -0.94
C LYS A 156 -17.79 0.15 0.43
N VAL A 157 -18.52 0.59 1.44
CA VAL A 157 -18.44 0.07 2.81
C VAL A 157 -19.84 -0.33 3.20
N LYS A 158 -20.09 -1.62 3.40
CA LYS A 158 -21.41 -2.18 3.71
C LYS A 158 -21.77 -1.92 5.17
N TYR A 159 -20.83 -2.08 6.10
CA TYR A 159 -21.06 -1.91 7.52
C TYR A 159 -20.35 -0.65 8.01
N PHE A 160 -21.02 0.50 7.86
CA PHE A 160 -20.50 1.78 8.33
C PHE A 160 -21.37 2.34 9.46
N SER A 161 -20.72 2.79 10.54
CA SER A 161 -21.37 3.53 11.62
C SER A 161 -20.45 4.66 12.07
N SER A 162 -20.97 5.87 12.10
CA SER A 162 -20.24 7.06 12.55
C SER A 162 -20.98 7.78 13.66
N GLU A 163 -20.25 8.09 14.73
CA GLU A 163 -20.72 8.95 15.81
C GLU A 163 -20.76 10.43 15.40
N HIS A 164 -19.99 10.83 14.37
CA HIS A 164 -19.86 12.23 13.96
C HIS A 164 -20.87 12.64 12.88
N SER A 165 -21.19 11.74 11.95
CA SER A 165 -22.11 12.02 10.84
C SER A 165 -23.51 11.46 11.05
N ASN A 166 -23.77 10.72 12.14
CA ASN A 166 -25.02 9.98 12.40
C ASN A 166 -25.41 9.06 11.23
N ILE A 167 -24.44 8.60 10.45
CA ILE A 167 -24.64 7.65 9.36
C ILE A 167 -24.52 6.24 9.95
N ARG A 168 -25.51 5.40 9.65
CA ARG A 168 -25.49 3.97 9.96
C ARG A 168 -26.06 3.17 8.80
N GLY A 169 -25.26 2.25 8.26
CA GLY A 169 -25.60 1.40 7.13
C GLY A 169 -24.51 1.44 6.06
N GLY A 170 -24.92 1.30 4.81
CA GLY A 170 -24.01 1.18 3.68
C GLY A 170 -23.62 2.54 3.12
N MET A 171 -22.36 2.67 2.71
CA MET A 171 -21.82 3.81 2.00
C MET A 171 -21.29 3.37 0.64
N ASP A 172 -21.76 4.03 -0.40
CA ASP A 172 -21.26 3.88 -1.77
C ASP A 172 -20.49 5.13 -2.20
N ASN A 173 -19.78 5.01 -3.32
CA ASN A 173 -19.11 6.14 -3.98
C ASN A 173 -18.03 6.81 -3.12
N ILE A 174 -17.29 6.02 -2.34
CA ILE A 174 -16.21 6.53 -1.49
C ILE A 174 -14.90 6.46 -2.27
N PRO A 175 -14.18 7.58 -2.50
CA PRO A 175 -12.86 7.52 -3.11
C PRO A 175 -11.93 6.71 -2.20
N GLU A 176 -11.21 5.75 -2.79
CA GLU A 176 -10.23 4.91 -2.11
C GLU A 176 -8.82 5.28 -2.54
N VAL A 177 -7.89 5.21 -1.60
CA VAL A 177 -6.45 5.41 -1.81
C VAL A 177 -5.67 4.38 -0.99
N ILE A 178 -4.49 4.02 -1.48
CA ILE A 178 -3.59 3.07 -0.82
C ILE A 178 -2.51 3.85 -0.08
N VAL A 179 -2.35 3.65 1.21
CA VAL A 179 -1.28 4.27 2.00
C VAL A 179 -0.34 3.22 2.54
N GLY A 180 0.94 3.54 2.64
CA GLY A 180 1.90 2.59 3.15
C GLY A 180 3.19 3.17 3.66
N VAL A 181 3.87 2.39 4.49
CA VAL A 181 5.23 2.69 4.94
C VAL A 181 6.05 1.42 4.99
N ASP A 182 7.38 1.56 4.94
CA ASP A 182 8.23 0.40 5.10
C ASP A 182 8.24 -0.12 6.54
N ARG A 183 8.68 -1.38 6.68
CA ARG A 183 8.76 -2.07 7.96
C ARG A 183 9.52 -1.26 9.02
N LYS A 184 10.62 -0.60 8.63
CA LYS A 184 11.47 0.15 9.56
C LYS A 184 10.71 1.35 10.11
N THR A 185 9.98 2.06 9.26
CA THR A 185 9.10 3.15 9.69
C THR A 185 7.99 2.65 10.63
N VAL A 186 7.42 1.46 10.41
CA VAL A 186 6.45 0.88 11.38
C VAL A 186 7.11 0.56 12.72
N GLU A 187 8.31 -0.01 12.70
CA GLU A 187 9.07 -0.32 13.92
C GLU A 187 9.40 0.94 14.73
N GLU A 188 9.79 2.03 14.06
CA GLU A 188 9.97 3.35 14.69
C GLU A 188 8.65 3.85 15.35
N LEU A 189 7.52 3.72 14.65
CA LEU A 189 6.21 4.11 15.20
C LEU A 189 5.80 3.23 16.38
N MET A 190 6.07 1.93 16.30
CA MET A 190 5.76 0.94 17.32
C MET A 190 6.43 1.29 18.65
N GLU A 191 7.71 1.68 18.63
CA GLU A 191 8.45 2.10 19.82
C GLU A 191 7.77 3.31 20.48
N LEU A 192 7.53 4.37 19.73
CA LEU A 192 6.85 5.58 20.22
C LEU A 192 5.44 5.27 20.77
N TRP A 193 4.73 4.37 20.11
CA TRP A 193 3.37 3.97 20.47
C TRP A 193 3.29 3.15 21.76
N LEU A 194 4.28 2.29 22.00
CA LEU A 194 4.40 1.54 23.26
C LEU A 194 4.85 2.44 24.42
N GLU A 195 5.72 3.41 24.14
CA GLU A 195 6.18 4.41 25.11
C GLU A 195 5.13 5.49 25.43
N LYS A 196 4.04 5.55 24.65
CA LYS A 196 2.99 6.57 24.73
C LYS A 196 3.52 7.99 24.49
N ASP A 197 4.55 8.14 23.65
CA ASP A 197 5.07 9.45 23.27
C ASP A 197 4.19 10.08 22.16
N ASN A 198 3.00 10.52 22.56
CA ASN A 198 2.03 11.14 21.65
C ASN A 198 2.59 12.41 20.98
N ARG A 199 3.55 13.11 21.60
CA ARG A 199 4.16 14.31 21.03
C ARG A 199 5.13 13.94 19.91
N ALA A 200 5.90 12.86 20.07
CA ALA A 200 6.73 12.35 18.99
C ALA A 200 5.87 11.85 17.82
N LEU A 201 4.76 11.15 18.10
CA LEU A 201 3.82 10.69 17.08
C LEU A 201 3.12 11.84 16.33
N GLU A 202 2.71 12.90 17.04
CA GLU A 202 2.18 14.15 16.45
C GLU A 202 3.20 14.86 15.57
N GLY A 203 4.50 14.68 15.82
CA GLY A 203 5.59 15.26 15.02
C GLY A 203 6.21 14.32 13.99
N HIS A 204 5.72 13.08 13.86
CA HIS A 204 6.39 12.03 13.11
C HIS A 204 6.24 12.22 11.60
N ARG A 205 7.25 11.77 10.82
CA ARG A 205 7.28 11.93 9.35
C ARG A 205 6.13 11.20 8.64
N VAL A 206 5.63 10.10 9.22
CA VAL A 206 4.59 9.26 8.63
C VAL A 206 3.32 10.03 8.27
N GLN A 207 2.90 11.00 9.09
CA GLN A 207 1.68 11.77 8.81
C GLN A 207 1.82 12.55 7.49
N ILE A 208 3.03 13.02 7.19
CA ILE A 208 3.32 13.77 5.98
C ILE A 208 3.37 12.82 4.78
N MET A 209 3.96 11.63 4.97
CA MET A 209 4.02 10.58 3.95
C MET A 209 2.61 10.14 3.53
N ILE A 210 1.76 9.78 4.50
CA ILE A 210 0.35 9.42 4.29
C ILE A 210 -0.36 10.53 3.50
N LEU A 211 -0.29 11.79 3.96
CA LEU A 211 -0.97 12.89 3.26
C LEU A 211 -0.41 13.12 1.84
N LYS A 212 0.87 12.89 1.61
CA LYS A 212 1.52 13.02 0.29
C LYS A 212 1.14 11.89 -0.66
N GLU A 213 1.01 10.66 -0.16
CA GLU A 213 0.50 9.52 -0.93
C GLU A 213 -0.95 9.74 -1.34
N ILE A 214 -1.78 10.20 -0.41
CA ILE A 214 -3.17 10.55 -0.68
C ILE A 214 -3.23 11.68 -1.71
N GLU A 215 -2.41 12.74 -1.57
CA GLU A 215 -2.35 13.84 -2.54
C GLU A 215 -1.99 13.34 -3.95
N ALA A 216 -0.95 12.52 -4.07
CA ALA A 216 -0.47 11.99 -5.34
C ALA A 216 -1.53 11.14 -6.04
N GLN A 217 -2.21 10.27 -5.30
CA GLN A 217 -3.27 9.40 -5.81
C GLN A 217 -4.50 10.19 -6.23
N LEU A 218 -5.06 11.04 -5.36
CA LEU A 218 -6.26 11.81 -5.68
C LEU A 218 -6.05 12.73 -6.89
N ARG A 219 -4.86 13.32 -7.03
CA ARG A 219 -4.50 14.10 -8.22
C ARG A 219 -4.49 13.25 -9.48
N THR A 220 -3.81 12.10 -9.42
CA THR A 220 -3.71 11.16 -10.54
C THR A 220 -5.08 10.63 -10.95
N PHE A 221 -5.91 10.24 -9.98
CA PHE A 221 -7.24 9.71 -10.22
C PHE A 221 -8.20 10.76 -10.78
N ALA A 222 -8.14 12.01 -10.31
CA ALA A 222 -8.92 13.11 -10.89
C ALA A 222 -8.53 13.41 -12.34
N GLU A 223 -7.22 13.39 -12.65
CA GLU A 223 -6.74 13.55 -14.03
C GLU A 223 -7.16 12.37 -14.90
N TYR A 224 -7.12 11.15 -14.33
CA TYR A 224 -7.48 9.93 -15.04
C TYR A 224 -8.98 9.86 -15.35
N SER A 225 -9.85 10.07 -14.36
CA SER A 225 -11.31 10.09 -14.54
C SER A 225 -11.72 11.16 -15.54
N LYS A 226 -11.05 12.33 -15.53
CA LYS A 226 -11.28 13.39 -16.52
C LYS A 226 -10.90 12.93 -17.93
N SER A 227 -9.80 12.22 -18.09
CA SER A 227 -9.38 11.67 -19.39
C SER A 227 -10.36 10.63 -19.96
N LEU A 228 -11.19 10.03 -19.09
CA LEU A 228 -12.27 9.10 -19.45
C LEU A 228 -13.62 9.81 -19.69
N GLY A 229 -13.69 11.14 -19.51
CA GLY A 229 -14.93 11.90 -19.61
C GLY A 229 -15.89 11.71 -18.43
N ASN A 230 -15.41 11.22 -17.28
CA ASN A 230 -16.22 11.04 -16.08
C ASN A 230 -16.09 12.25 -15.15
N ASP A 231 -16.91 13.28 -15.41
CA ASP A 231 -16.87 14.54 -14.67
C ASP A 231 -17.30 14.38 -13.20
N ASP A 232 -18.26 13.49 -12.92
CA ASP A 232 -18.75 13.23 -11.55
C ASP A 232 -17.63 12.67 -10.66
N LEU A 233 -16.94 11.61 -11.11
CA LEU A 233 -15.78 11.06 -10.40
C LEU A 233 -14.65 12.08 -10.26
N THR A 234 -14.43 12.88 -11.31
CA THR A 234 -13.41 13.92 -11.31
C THR A 234 -13.65 14.94 -10.19
N GLU A 235 -14.89 15.39 -10.01
CA GLU A 235 -15.24 16.33 -8.95
C GLU A 235 -15.18 15.68 -7.55
N ILE A 236 -15.54 14.40 -7.41
CA ILE A 236 -15.34 13.65 -6.16
C ILE A 236 -13.86 13.67 -5.78
N TYR A 237 -12.95 13.25 -6.67
CA TYR A 237 -11.51 13.24 -6.36
C TYR A 237 -10.94 14.63 -6.09
N LYS A 238 -11.27 15.64 -6.91
CA LYS A 238 -10.82 17.03 -6.67
C LYS A 238 -11.30 17.58 -5.33
N SER A 239 -12.53 17.26 -4.92
CA SER A 239 -13.07 17.71 -3.64
C SER A 239 -12.26 17.18 -2.46
N ARG A 240 -11.82 15.91 -2.50
CA ARG A 240 -10.96 15.30 -1.47
C ARG A 240 -9.53 15.84 -1.58
N LEU A 241 -8.99 16.00 -2.78
CA LEU A 241 -7.67 16.58 -3.00
C LEU A 241 -7.55 17.96 -2.35
N LYS A 242 -8.59 18.80 -2.47
CA LYS A 242 -8.61 20.12 -1.84
C LYS A 242 -8.51 20.06 -0.31
N ILE A 243 -9.14 19.07 0.32
CA ILE A 243 -9.05 18.86 1.78
C ILE A 243 -7.60 18.52 2.16
N VAL A 244 -7.02 17.54 1.48
CA VAL A 244 -5.65 17.06 1.74
C VAL A 244 -4.61 18.15 1.50
N MET A 245 -4.76 18.93 0.43
CA MET A 245 -3.89 20.10 0.18
C MET A 245 -3.97 21.14 1.29
N ASN A 246 -5.16 21.38 1.86
CA ASN A 246 -5.31 22.28 2.99
C ASN A 246 -4.63 21.73 4.25
N LEU A 247 -4.76 20.42 4.53
CA LEU A 247 -4.09 19.76 5.65
C LEU A 247 -2.56 19.85 5.53
N LEU A 248 -2.02 19.57 4.35
CA LEU A 248 -0.59 19.73 4.07
C LEU A 248 -0.11 21.18 4.28
N ALA A 249 -0.93 22.17 3.87
CA ALA A 249 -0.62 23.58 4.11
C ALA A 249 -0.60 23.92 5.60
N GLN A 250 -1.55 23.42 6.39
CA GLN A 250 -1.58 23.59 7.85
C GLN A 250 -0.35 22.93 8.52
N LYS A 251 0.09 21.79 8.00
CA LYS A 251 1.25 21.02 8.50
C LYS A 251 2.60 21.45 7.92
N THR A 252 2.69 22.63 7.29
CA THR A 252 3.94 23.14 6.68
C THR A 252 5.14 23.12 7.64
N LYS A 253 4.95 23.39 8.93
CA LYS A 253 6.04 23.35 9.92
C LYS A 253 6.60 21.94 10.11
N VAL A 254 5.72 20.95 10.25
CA VAL A 254 6.10 19.53 10.36
C VAL A 254 6.78 19.10 9.07
N TYR A 255 6.16 19.39 7.92
CA TYR A 255 6.74 19.09 6.59
C TYR A 255 8.18 19.59 6.46
N LYS A 256 8.45 20.86 6.80
CA LYS A 256 9.81 21.42 6.71
C LYS A 256 10.83 20.71 7.60
N LYS A 257 10.40 20.16 8.73
CA LYS A 257 11.28 19.43 9.66
C LYS A 257 11.66 18.05 9.12
N VAL A 258 10.73 17.38 8.44
CA VAL A 258 10.87 15.97 8.02
C VAL A 258 11.11 15.80 6.51
N ALA A 259 11.14 16.87 5.73
CA ALA A 259 11.20 16.81 4.26
C ALA A 259 12.38 15.99 3.72
N LEU A 260 13.54 16.04 4.38
CA LEU A 260 14.72 15.27 3.96
C LEU A 260 14.61 13.77 4.29
N ASP A 261 13.73 13.41 5.23
CA ASP A 261 13.58 12.04 5.70
C ASP A 261 12.48 11.28 4.94
N LEU A 262 11.63 11.98 4.15
CA LEU A 262 10.54 11.35 3.40
C LEU A 262 11.06 10.35 2.37
N ASP A 263 12.13 10.71 1.65
CA ASP A 263 12.69 9.90 0.57
C ASP A 263 13.50 8.69 1.08
N THR A 264 13.58 8.51 2.40
CA THR A 264 14.26 7.35 3.02
C THR A 264 13.37 6.12 3.12
N ASP A 265 12.05 6.29 3.00
CA ASP A 265 11.09 5.19 3.06
C ASP A 265 10.81 4.63 1.67
N SER A 266 11.15 3.36 1.49
CA SER A 266 11.09 2.69 0.18
C SER A 266 9.66 2.49 -0.34
N VAL A 267 8.69 2.28 0.56
CA VAL A 267 7.28 2.03 0.24
C VAL A 267 6.62 3.32 -0.23
N TYR A 268 6.85 4.42 0.51
CA TYR A 268 6.40 5.75 0.11
C TYR A 268 6.94 6.18 -1.25
N MET A 269 8.23 5.96 -1.48
CA MET A 269 8.86 6.25 -2.77
C MET A 269 8.22 5.42 -3.89
N ALA A 270 7.97 4.14 -3.66
CA ALA A 270 7.31 3.27 -4.63
C ALA A 270 5.88 3.73 -4.99
N ILE A 271 5.04 4.11 -4.01
CA ILE A 271 3.68 4.67 -4.26
C ILE A 271 3.79 5.93 -5.11
N THR A 272 4.62 6.88 -4.67
CA THR A 272 4.68 8.18 -5.34
C THR A 272 5.31 8.10 -6.74
N ASP A 273 6.27 7.20 -6.97
CA ASP A 273 6.84 6.94 -8.29
C ASP A 273 5.86 6.22 -9.21
N TYR A 274 5.07 5.27 -8.68
CA TYR A 274 3.99 4.64 -9.45
C TYR A 274 2.98 5.70 -9.93
N MET A 275 2.55 6.61 -9.05
CA MET A 275 1.65 7.71 -9.41
C MET A 275 2.27 8.65 -10.45
N ARG A 276 3.53 9.07 -10.27
CA ARG A 276 4.25 9.90 -11.27
C ARG A 276 4.31 9.24 -12.64
N ARG A 277 4.54 7.91 -12.70
CA ARG A 277 4.54 7.15 -13.96
C ARG A 277 3.16 7.13 -14.60
N TRP A 278 2.11 6.89 -13.81
CA TRP A 278 0.74 6.92 -14.31
C TRP A 278 0.37 8.29 -14.87
N GLN A 279 0.68 9.39 -14.18
CA GLN A 279 0.42 10.75 -14.68
C GLN A 279 1.11 11.04 -16.03
N LYS A 280 2.34 10.53 -16.22
CA LYS A 280 3.04 10.62 -17.51
C LYS A 280 2.26 9.91 -18.62
N ILE A 281 1.69 8.74 -18.33
CA ILE A 281 0.86 7.99 -19.30
C ILE A 281 -0.41 8.77 -19.65
N ILE A 282 -1.07 9.39 -18.66
CA ILE A 282 -2.28 10.20 -18.87
C ILE A 282 -2.00 11.41 -19.77
N SER A 283 -0.83 12.03 -19.58
CA SER A 283 -0.44 13.26 -20.27
C SER A 283 0.03 13.08 -21.72
N GLN A 284 0.18 11.84 -22.20
CA GLN A 284 0.62 11.60 -23.59
C GLN A 284 -0.53 11.84 -24.60
N PRO A 285 -0.23 12.50 -25.75
CA PRO A 285 -1.21 12.79 -26.79
C PRO A 285 -1.82 11.51 -27.37
N GLU A 286 -3.08 11.56 -27.81
CA GLU A 286 -3.80 10.36 -28.30
C GLU A 286 -3.12 9.67 -29.49
N GLU A 287 -2.38 10.42 -30.30
CA GLU A 287 -1.63 9.89 -31.46
C GLU A 287 -0.53 8.89 -31.08
N SER A 288 -0.06 8.88 -29.84
CA SER A 288 0.91 7.88 -29.34
C SER A 288 0.26 6.67 -28.66
N LYS A 289 -1.06 6.63 -28.47
CA LYS A 289 -1.79 5.55 -27.76
C LYS A 289 -2.08 4.31 -28.63
N GLY A 290 -1.42 4.17 -29.79
CA GLY A 290 -1.64 3.11 -30.78
C GLY A 290 -1.02 1.75 -30.44
N ILE A 291 -0.35 1.63 -29.29
CA ILE A 291 0.12 0.36 -28.70
C ILE A 291 -0.89 -0.03 -27.64
N THR A 292 -1.31 -1.30 -27.54
CA THR A 292 -2.30 -1.65 -26.53
C THR A 292 -1.74 -1.38 -25.14
N ARG A 293 -2.55 -0.76 -24.26
CA ARG A 293 -2.13 -0.20 -22.95
C ARG A 293 -1.41 -1.20 -22.01
N GLY A 294 -1.61 -2.51 -22.20
CA GLY A 294 -0.86 -3.55 -21.49
C GLY A 294 0.57 -3.75 -22.00
N GLU A 295 0.78 -3.61 -23.32
CA GLU A 295 2.09 -3.77 -23.96
C GLU A 295 3.06 -2.64 -23.60
N GLU A 296 2.60 -1.42 -23.31
CA GLU A 296 3.49 -0.31 -22.93
C GLU A 296 4.06 -0.44 -21.51
N ILE A 297 3.25 -0.92 -20.55
CA ILE A 297 3.71 -1.20 -19.18
C ILE A 297 4.67 -2.39 -19.19
N GLU A 298 4.38 -3.41 -20.01
CA GLU A 298 5.26 -4.55 -20.21
C GLU A 298 6.56 -4.17 -20.94
N GLN A 299 6.51 -3.29 -21.94
CA GLN A 299 7.70 -2.74 -22.62
C GLN A 299 8.54 -1.84 -21.72
N LEU A 300 7.93 -1.10 -20.79
CA LEU A 300 8.63 -0.34 -19.76
C LEU A 300 9.33 -1.26 -18.76
N SER A 301 8.66 -2.33 -18.32
CA SER A 301 9.28 -3.42 -17.54
C SER A 301 10.43 -4.10 -18.31
N LEU A 302 10.34 -4.19 -19.64
CA LEU A 302 11.38 -4.73 -20.53
C LEU A 302 12.57 -3.77 -20.66
N LYS A 303 12.35 -2.46 -20.70
CA LYS A 303 13.41 -1.43 -20.66
C LYS A 303 14.14 -1.39 -19.33
N GLU A 304 13.42 -1.59 -18.23
CA GLU A 304 14.01 -1.76 -16.90
C GLU A 304 14.84 -3.06 -16.84
N SER A 305 14.34 -4.16 -17.43
CA SER A 305 15.12 -5.40 -17.62
C SER A 305 16.37 -5.19 -18.48
N LEU A 306 16.35 -4.32 -19.48
CA LEU A 306 17.53 -4.01 -20.32
C LEU A 306 18.57 -3.18 -19.58
N THR A 307 18.13 -2.26 -18.72
CA THR A 307 19.04 -1.48 -17.85
C THR A 307 19.76 -2.41 -16.88
N VAL A 308 19.02 -3.34 -16.26
CA VAL A 308 19.57 -4.39 -15.38
C VAL A 308 20.55 -5.28 -16.15
N GLN A 309 20.19 -5.75 -17.35
CA GLN A 309 21.08 -6.55 -18.19
C GLN A 309 22.38 -5.79 -18.53
N ARG A 310 22.30 -4.47 -18.75
CA ARG A 310 23.47 -3.65 -19.05
C ARG A 310 24.42 -3.51 -17.86
N GLU A 311 23.88 -3.36 -16.64
CA GLU A 311 24.70 -3.31 -15.42
C GLU A 311 25.32 -4.66 -15.07
N LEU A 312 24.61 -5.76 -15.32
CA LEU A 312 25.13 -7.13 -15.21
C LEU A 312 26.28 -7.41 -16.18
N ILE A 313 26.15 -6.95 -17.43
CA ILE A 313 27.22 -7.04 -18.43
C ILE A 313 28.47 -6.31 -17.93
N LEU A 314 28.30 -5.06 -17.48
CA LEU A 314 29.42 -4.22 -17.03
C LEU A 314 30.10 -4.76 -15.76
N SER A 315 29.35 -5.36 -14.84
CA SER A 315 29.87 -5.93 -13.60
C SER A 315 30.47 -7.34 -13.76
N SER A 316 30.07 -8.08 -14.80
CA SER A 316 30.58 -9.44 -15.06
C SER A 316 32.03 -9.48 -15.59
N GLY A 317 32.55 -8.36 -16.09
CA GLY A 317 33.86 -8.29 -16.75
C GLY A 317 33.92 -9.01 -18.11
N LEU A 318 32.79 -9.50 -18.61
CA LEU A 318 32.67 -10.12 -19.93
C LEU A 318 32.43 -9.05 -21.01
N GLU A 319 32.99 -9.28 -22.20
CA GLU A 319 32.63 -8.51 -23.40
C GLU A 319 31.11 -8.62 -23.65
N PRO A 320 30.39 -7.50 -23.85
CA PRO A 320 28.93 -7.50 -23.99
C PRO A 320 28.37 -8.50 -24.99
N ALA A 321 29.07 -8.72 -26.11
CA ALA A 321 28.66 -9.69 -27.13
C ALA A 321 28.73 -11.16 -26.63
N ILE A 322 29.66 -11.47 -25.73
CA ILE A 322 29.82 -12.81 -25.14
C ILE A 322 28.75 -13.04 -24.08
N TRP A 323 28.47 -12.04 -23.24
CA TRP A 323 27.40 -12.14 -22.25
C TRP A 323 26.02 -12.32 -22.89
N ILE A 324 25.71 -11.49 -23.90
CA ILE A 324 24.42 -11.52 -24.60
C ILE A 324 24.21 -12.85 -25.32
N SER A 325 25.24 -13.40 -25.97
CA SER A 325 25.13 -14.68 -26.70
C SER A 325 25.04 -15.91 -25.79
N GLN A 326 25.56 -15.85 -24.56
CA GLN A 326 25.57 -17.00 -23.65
C GLN A 326 24.45 -16.98 -22.61
N TYR A 327 24.04 -15.81 -22.12
CA TYR A 327 23.25 -15.71 -20.89
C TYR A 327 21.93 -14.94 -21.03
N ALA A 328 21.73 -14.13 -22.07
CA ALA A 328 20.53 -13.29 -22.18
C ALA A 328 19.21 -14.09 -22.23
N GLU A 329 19.19 -15.20 -22.98
CA GLU A 329 18.00 -16.05 -23.10
C GLU A 329 17.70 -16.82 -21.80
N HIS A 330 18.75 -17.22 -21.07
CA HIS A 330 18.61 -17.89 -19.78
C HIS A 330 18.17 -16.92 -18.68
N PHE A 331 18.75 -15.72 -18.68
CA PHE A 331 18.36 -14.63 -17.78
C PHE A 331 16.88 -14.27 -17.94
N GLN A 332 16.40 -14.10 -19.17
CA GLN A 332 14.98 -13.84 -19.44
C GLN A 332 14.08 -15.00 -19.00
N LYS A 333 14.49 -16.25 -19.24
CA LYS A 333 13.73 -17.44 -18.81
C LYS A 333 13.66 -17.60 -17.30
N GLU A 334 14.75 -17.35 -16.57
CA GLU A 334 14.81 -17.51 -15.11
C GLU A 334 14.08 -16.36 -14.40
N THR A 335 14.27 -15.12 -14.83
CA THR A 335 13.54 -13.97 -14.28
C THR A 335 12.04 -14.04 -14.57
N ALA A 336 11.61 -14.57 -15.71
CA ALA A 336 10.18 -14.77 -15.97
C ALA A 336 9.52 -15.78 -15.00
N LYS A 337 10.28 -16.74 -14.48
CA LYS A 337 9.78 -17.84 -13.65
C LYS A 337 9.93 -17.61 -12.15
N ASP A 338 10.86 -16.76 -11.73
CA ASP A 338 11.19 -16.55 -10.32
C ASP A 338 10.82 -15.12 -9.88
N SER A 339 9.75 -15.00 -9.08
CA SER A 339 9.30 -13.72 -8.51
C SER A 339 10.30 -13.11 -7.54
N GLY A 340 11.06 -13.94 -6.80
CA GLY A 340 12.11 -13.48 -5.90
C GLY A 340 13.31 -12.91 -6.66
N LEU A 341 13.70 -13.56 -7.76
CA LEU A 341 14.74 -13.05 -8.64
C LEU A 341 14.33 -11.73 -9.31
N ARG A 342 13.05 -11.58 -9.71
CA ARG A 342 12.50 -10.31 -10.20
C ARG A 342 12.54 -9.21 -9.15
N TYR A 343 12.25 -9.55 -7.90
CA TYR A 343 12.33 -8.62 -6.79
C TYR A 343 13.79 -8.18 -6.53
N MET A 344 14.74 -9.12 -6.49
CA MET A 344 16.16 -8.80 -6.33
C MET A 344 16.67 -7.94 -7.49
N VAL A 345 16.30 -8.25 -8.73
CA VAL A 345 16.64 -7.42 -9.90
C VAL A 345 16.16 -5.98 -9.76
N ARG A 346 15.02 -5.74 -9.11
CA ARG A 346 14.48 -4.39 -8.88
C ARG A 346 15.14 -3.65 -7.72
N ASN A 347 15.57 -4.37 -6.67
CA ASN A 347 15.89 -3.76 -5.37
C ASN A 347 17.33 -3.98 -4.90
N ASP A 348 18.01 -5.03 -5.37
CA ASP A 348 19.40 -5.37 -5.05
C ASP A 348 20.08 -5.97 -6.29
N LEU A 349 20.46 -5.08 -7.22
CA LEU A 349 21.07 -5.44 -8.49
C LEU A 349 22.35 -6.26 -8.33
N ALA A 350 23.16 -5.97 -7.31
CA ALA A 350 24.39 -6.70 -7.04
C ALA A 350 24.10 -8.12 -6.50
N GLY A 351 23.15 -8.25 -5.56
CA GLY A 351 22.70 -9.55 -5.08
C GLY A 351 22.05 -10.39 -6.18
N ALA A 352 21.23 -9.78 -7.05
CA ALA A 352 20.63 -10.44 -8.20
C ALA A 352 21.69 -10.96 -9.18
N ALA A 353 22.72 -10.15 -9.44
CA ALA A 353 23.85 -10.54 -10.26
C ALA A 353 24.60 -11.76 -9.71
N GLU A 354 24.83 -11.77 -8.39
CA GLU A 354 25.53 -12.83 -7.70
C GLU A 354 24.71 -14.13 -7.70
N GLU A 355 23.41 -14.05 -7.41
CA GLU A 355 22.50 -15.19 -7.37
C GLU A 355 22.33 -15.83 -8.76
N ILE A 356 22.20 -15.01 -9.80
CA ILE A 356 22.12 -15.50 -11.19
C ILE A 356 23.43 -16.15 -11.63
N SER A 357 24.57 -15.54 -11.27
CA SER A 357 25.88 -16.11 -11.53
C SER A 357 26.06 -17.46 -10.83
N LYS A 358 25.58 -17.61 -9.58
CA LYS A 358 25.57 -18.90 -8.86
C LYS A 358 24.72 -19.94 -9.61
N ARG A 359 23.48 -19.60 -9.97
CA ARG A 359 22.58 -20.52 -10.67
C ARG A 359 23.13 -20.99 -12.01
N LEU A 360 23.74 -20.07 -12.77
CA LEU A 360 24.42 -20.39 -14.03
C LEU A 360 25.65 -21.28 -13.81
N TYR A 361 26.49 -20.97 -12.83
CA TYR A 361 27.72 -21.73 -12.53
C TYR A 361 27.43 -23.16 -12.02
N TYR A 362 26.39 -23.34 -11.20
CA TYR A 362 25.98 -24.65 -10.69
C TYR A 362 25.16 -25.46 -11.70
N GLY A 363 24.34 -24.81 -12.53
CA GLY A 363 23.58 -25.46 -13.61
C GLY A 363 24.49 -26.09 -14.67
N ASP A 364 25.61 -25.44 -15.01
CA ASP A 364 26.57 -25.94 -16.00
C ASP A 364 27.44 -27.10 -15.48
N LYS A 365 27.70 -27.16 -14.16
CA LYS A 365 28.36 -28.32 -13.53
C LYS A 365 27.48 -29.56 -13.53
N LEU A 366 26.17 -29.41 -13.30
CA LEU A 366 25.23 -30.54 -13.30
C LEU A 366 25.03 -31.13 -14.70
N LYS A 367 25.09 -30.31 -15.76
CA LYS A 367 25.03 -30.78 -17.16
C LYS A 367 26.30 -31.45 -17.67
N LYS A 368 27.44 -31.31 -16.98
CA LYS A 368 28.72 -31.99 -17.32
C LYS A 368 28.92 -33.32 -16.56
N VAL A 369 28.05 -33.61 -15.59
CA VAL A 369 28.10 -34.82 -14.76
C VAL A 369 26.97 -35.81 -15.12
N ALA A 370 25.95 -35.36 -15.86
CA ALA A 370 24.98 -36.19 -16.57
C ALA A 370 25.44 -36.41 -18.02
#